data_AF-A0A6M0H3H3-F1
#
_entry.id   AF-A0A6M0H3H3-F1
#
_cell.length_a   1.000
_cell.length_b   1.000
_cell.length_c   1.000
_cell.angle_alpha   90.00
_cell.angle_beta   90.00
_cell.angle_gamma   90.00
#
_symmetry.space_group_name_H-M   'P 1'
#
loop_
_entity.id
_entity.type
_entity.pdbx_description
1 polymer ?
#
loop_
_entity_poly.entity_id
_entity_poly.type
_entity_poly.pdbx_seq_one_letter_code
_entity_poly.pdbx_strand_id
1 'polypeptide(L)'
;MKRRKSLMIIGAILMSLTFSVGCSSRSTGISSSRSNDVNNIDGDAIDRLPEEQKDTAIDKDLSRRRKARKESIQETPEGTLSIGEPCINVPGQSKNMPDFSNESYEKMEELSRIANNYIENELKIPEKPVYIHNVSQCMDPRMNAIYDDEDKGVASGYDNENIYIEEYETEKEDVYSYLILVRESKDSPWKVIHHENSYKE
;
A
#
# COMPACT_ATOMS: atom_id res chain seq x y z
N MET A 1 -16.52 -29.21 12.37
CA MET A 1 -16.61 -27.76 12.10
C MET A 1 -15.25 -27.13 12.34
N LYS A 2 -14.48 -26.83 11.27
CA LYS A 2 -13.21 -26.11 11.38
C LYS A 2 -13.52 -24.62 11.56
N ARG A 3 -12.99 -24.00 12.62
CA ARG A 3 -13.03 -22.54 12.78
C ARG A 3 -12.25 -21.92 11.61
N ARG A 4 -12.93 -21.14 10.76
CA ARG A 4 -12.25 -20.23 9.84
C ARG A 4 -11.53 -19.19 10.71
N LYS A 5 -10.20 -19.14 10.61
CA LYS A 5 -9.42 -18.04 11.18
C LYS A 5 -9.73 -16.82 10.32
N SER A 6 -10.19 -15.73 10.95
CA SER A 6 -10.35 -14.46 10.24
C SER A 6 -8.97 -13.97 9.85
N LEU A 7 -8.81 -13.53 8.61
CA LEU A 7 -7.60 -12.87 8.15
C LEU A 7 -7.53 -11.49 8.80
N MET A 8 -6.47 -11.22 9.55
CA MET A 8 -6.18 -9.90 10.08
C MET A 8 -4.96 -9.39 9.31
N ILE A 9 -5.06 -8.21 8.68
CA ILE A 9 -3.90 -7.45 8.19
C ILE A 9 -3.92 -6.14 8.99
N ILE A 10 -3.19 -6.09 10.09
CA ILE A 10 -2.99 -4.87 10.88
C ILE A 10 -1.59 -4.36 10.56
N GLY A 11 -1.51 -3.34 9.71
CA GLY A 11 -0.28 -2.57 9.49
C GLY A 11 -0.04 -1.66 10.70
N ALA A 12 0.96 -2.00 11.52
CA ALA A 12 1.39 -1.13 12.61
C ALA A 12 2.26 0.01 12.04
N ILE A 13 1.71 1.24 12.03
CA ILE A 13 2.42 2.45 11.64
C ILE A 13 3.33 2.90 12.79
N LEU A 14 4.64 2.73 12.64
CA LEU A 14 5.63 3.29 13.56
C LEU A 14 5.80 4.80 13.29
N MET A 15 5.11 5.63 14.07
CA MET A 15 5.41 7.07 14.15
C MET A 15 6.73 7.27 14.87
N SER A 16 7.75 7.76 14.16
CA SER A 16 9.03 8.18 14.73
C SER A 16 8.86 9.48 15.53
N LEU A 17 8.74 9.36 16.85
CA LEU A 17 8.86 10.49 17.78
C LEU A 17 10.32 10.98 17.80
N THR A 18 10.61 12.07 17.10
CA THR A 18 11.89 12.77 17.22
C THR A 18 11.87 13.70 18.44
N PHE A 19 12.30 13.17 19.60
CA PHE A 19 12.66 14.02 20.73
C PHE A 19 14.06 14.59 20.51
N SER A 20 14.12 15.87 20.19
CA SER A 20 15.33 16.68 20.24
C SER A 20 15.72 16.94 21.71
N VAL A 21 16.81 16.31 22.18
CA VAL A 21 17.54 16.73 23.38
C VAL A 21 19.04 16.57 23.17
N GLY A 22 19.79 17.60 23.56
CA GLY A 22 21.19 17.86 23.22
C GLY A 22 22.26 17.00 23.92
N CYS A 23 23.49 17.29 23.50
CA CYS A 23 24.75 16.58 23.68
C CYS A 23 25.18 16.22 25.13
N SER A 24 25.83 15.06 25.30
CA SER A 24 27.20 14.96 25.85
C SER A 24 27.79 13.54 25.71
N SER A 25 29.12 13.49 25.58
CA SER A 25 30.00 12.36 25.26
C SER A 25 30.23 11.34 26.39
N ARG A 26 30.26 10.03 26.08
CA ARG A 26 31.42 9.12 26.30
C ARG A 26 31.11 7.67 25.88
N SER A 27 32.14 7.03 25.36
CA SER A 27 32.21 5.68 24.81
C SER A 27 31.91 4.54 25.79
N THR A 28 31.16 3.53 25.34
CA THR A 28 31.42 2.10 25.59
C THR A 28 30.71 1.31 24.49
N GLY A 29 31.46 0.43 23.81
CA GLY A 29 30.99 -0.27 22.62
C GLY A 29 29.97 -1.37 22.89
N ILE A 30 29.29 -1.78 21.83
CA ILE A 30 29.13 -3.16 21.33
C ILE A 30 28.11 -3.11 20.18
N SER A 31 28.33 -4.01 19.22
CA SER A 31 27.53 -4.30 18.03
C SER A 31 27.37 -3.17 17.02
N SER A 32 28.29 -3.17 16.06
CA SER A 32 27.98 -2.90 14.67
C SER A 32 26.80 -3.77 14.21
N SER A 33 25.56 -3.30 14.38
CA SER A 33 24.54 -3.63 13.39
C SER A 33 24.89 -2.80 12.16
N ARG A 34 25.44 -3.47 11.15
CA ARG A 34 25.45 -2.93 9.79
C ARG A 34 24.02 -2.49 9.51
N SER A 35 23.80 -1.19 9.40
CA SER A 35 22.54 -0.66 8.93
C SER A 35 22.31 -1.24 7.53
N ASN A 36 21.09 -1.71 7.29
CA ASN A 36 20.63 -2.15 5.97
C ASN A 36 20.41 -0.95 5.02
N ASP A 37 21.19 0.12 5.16
CA ASP A 37 21.05 1.40 4.42
C ASP A 37 21.45 1.30 2.94
N VAL A 38 21.65 0.09 2.40
CA VAL A 38 22.08 -0.11 1.01
C VAL A 38 20.89 -0.01 0.02
N ASN A 39 19.65 -0.02 0.50
CA ASN A 39 18.47 -0.06 -0.36
C ASN A 39 17.46 1.08 -0.16
N ASN A 40 17.66 2.02 0.77
CA ASN A 40 16.76 3.17 0.85
C ASN A 40 17.04 4.11 -0.33
N ILE A 41 16.15 4.09 -1.33
CA ILE A 41 16.13 5.12 -2.35
C ILE A 41 15.54 6.36 -1.68
N ASP A 42 16.38 7.37 -1.44
CA ASP A 42 15.95 8.65 -0.91
C ASP A 42 14.89 9.25 -1.85
N GLY A 43 13.70 9.52 -1.31
CA GLY A 43 12.60 10.07 -2.10
C GLY A 43 12.96 11.41 -2.74
N ASP A 44 13.74 12.23 -2.01
CA ASP A 44 14.28 13.50 -2.48
C ASP A 44 15.25 13.33 -3.65
N ALA A 45 15.89 12.15 -3.78
CA ALA A 45 16.78 11.85 -4.90
C ALA A 45 16.01 11.51 -6.18
N ILE A 46 14.85 10.84 -6.08
CA ILE A 46 14.00 10.54 -7.25
C ILE A 46 13.41 11.83 -7.84
N ASP A 47 12.93 12.74 -6.99
CA ASP A 47 12.31 14.00 -7.45
C ASP A 47 13.25 14.89 -8.27
N ARG A 48 14.56 14.75 -8.06
CA ARG A 48 15.62 15.51 -8.74
C ARG A 48 16.13 14.84 -10.03
N LEU A 49 15.68 13.63 -10.35
CA LEU A 49 16.05 12.96 -11.59
C LEU A 49 15.42 13.66 -12.80
N PRO A 50 16.03 13.55 -13.98
CA PRO A 50 15.36 13.89 -15.24
C PRO A 50 14.06 13.10 -15.39
N GLU A 51 13.02 13.70 -15.98
CA GLU A 51 11.69 13.09 -16.13
C GLU A 51 11.76 11.69 -16.78
N GLU A 52 12.61 11.52 -17.78
CA GLU A 52 12.79 10.24 -18.48
C GLU A 52 13.38 9.12 -17.60
N GLN A 53 13.90 9.46 -16.42
CA GLN A 53 14.46 8.50 -15.45
C GLN A 53 13.56 8.28 -14.24
N LYS A 54 12.57 9.15 -14.00
CA LYS A 54 11.71 9.12 -12.81
C LYS A 54 10.89 7.84 -12.74
N ASP A 55 10.21 7.46 -13.82
CA ASP A 55 9.39 6.25 -13.84
C ASP A 55 10.20 4.99 -13.52
N THR A 56 11.40 4.87 -14.09
CA THR A 56 12.31 3.74 -13.80
C THR A 56 12.77 3.73 -12.34
N ALA A 57 12.98 4.90 -11.74
CA ALA A 57 13.36 5.00 -10.33
C ALA A 57 12.19 4.66 -9.40
N ILE A 58 10.98 5.12 -9.73
CA ILE A 58 9.73 4.76 -9.04
C ILE A 58 9.50 3.26 -9.11
N ASP A 59 9.62 2.64 -10.29
CA ASP A 59 9.44 1.19 -10.46
C ASP A 59 10.40 0.38 -9.58
N LYS A 60 11.65 0.84 -9.43
CA LYS A 60 12.64 0.21 -8.54
C LYS A 60 12.25 0.36 -7.06
N ASP A 61 11.80 1.53 -6.63
CA ASP A 61 11.35 1.74 -5.25
C ASP A 61 10.09 0.94 -4.92
N LEU A 62 9.10 0.93 -5.83
CA LEU A 62 7.89 0.11 -5.69
C LEU A 62 8.24 -1.37 -5.57
N SER A 63 9.12 -1.88 -6.44
CA SER A 63 9.58 -3.28 -6.39
C SER A 63 10.23 -3.62 -5.06
N ARG A 64 11.09 -2.73 -4.55
CA ARG A 64 11.74 -2.88 -3.24
C ARG A 64 10.72 -2.92 -2.10
N ARG A 65 9.79 -1.98 -2.06
CA ARG A 65 8.75 -1.88 -1.02
C ARG A 65 7.82 -3.09 -1.01
N ARG A 66 7.36 -3.51 -2.20
CA ARG A 66 6.51 -4.70 -2.38
C ARG A 66 7.23 -5.96 -1.90
N LYS A 67 8.50 -6.13 -2.26
CA LYS A 67 9.34 -7.22 -1.76
C LYS A 67 9.50 -7.18 -0.23
N ALA A 68 9.82 -6.03 0.34
CA ALA A 68 9.94 -5.87 1.79
C ALA A 68 8.63 -6.21 2.52
N ARG A 69 7.48 -5.76 1.99
CA ARG A 69 6.15 -6.13 2.51
C ARG A 69 5.96 -7.66 2.50
N LYS A 70 6.24 -8.33 1.37
CA LYS A 70 6.15 -9.80 1.29
C LYS A 70 7.04 -10.52 2.30
N GLU A 71 8.29 -10.10 2.41
CA GLU A 71 9.28 -10.72 3.31
C GLU A 71 9.02 -10.43 4.78
N SER A 72 8.28 -9.37 5.11
CA SER A 72 7.92 -9.01 6.48
C SER A 72 6.82 -9.88 7.09
N ILE A 73 6.12 -10.68 6.26
CA ILE A 73 4.90 -11.35 6.69
C ILE A 73 5.20 -12.48 7.67
N GLN A 74 4.50 -12.44 8.79
CA GLN A 74 4.66 -13.37 9.90
C GLN A 74 3.31 -13.90 10.35
N GLU A 75 3.20 -15.22 10.46
CA GLU A 75 2.07 -15.86 11.10
C GLU A 75 2.20 -15.73 12.62
N THR A 76 1.18 -15.16 13.27
CA THR A 76 1.06 -15.05 14.72
C THR A 76 -0.14 -15.88 15.22
N PRO A 77 -0.24 -16.15 16.54
CA PRO A 77 -1.43 -16.78 17.10
C PRO A 77 -2.74 -16.01 16.84
N GLU A 78 -2.65 -14.69 16.68
CA GLU A 78 -3.76 -13.75 16.48
C GLU A 78 -4.13 -13.53 15.00
N GLY A 79 -3.26 -13.88 14.06
CA GLY A 79 -3.48 -13.67 12.63
C GLY A 79 -2.17 -13.55 11.84
N THR A 80 -2.20 -12.84 10.71
CA THR A 80 -1.03 -12.58 9.88
C THR A 80 -0.57 -11.14 10.08
N LEU A 81 0.67 -10.92 10.48
CA LEU A 81 1.25 -9.59 10.59
C LEU A 81 2.03 -9.26 9.31
N SER A 82 1.84 -8.06 8.76
CA SER A 82 2.66 -7.52 7.67
C SER A 82 3.12 -6.12 8.04
N ILE A 83 4.38 -5.80 7.74
CA ILE A 83 4.98 -4.48 7.94
C ILE A 83 5.24 -3.88 6.56
N GLY A 84 4.59 -2.76 6.28
CA GLY A 84 4.79 -1.98 5.06
C GLY A 84 5.31 -0.58 5.36
N GLU A 85 5.99 0.01 4.39
CA GLU A 85 6.34 1.43 4.45
C GLU A 85 5.12 2.29 4.05
N PRO A 86 4.96 3.49 4.62
CA PRO A 86 3.85 4.38 4.26
C PRO A 86 3.85 4.74 2.77
N CYS A 87 2.69 4.64 2.12
CA CYS A 87 2.49 4.97 0.70
C CYS A 87 2.87 6.43 0.39
N ILE A 88 2.61 7.35 1.32
CA ILE A 88 2.88 8.78 1.21
C ILE A 88 4.37 9.11 1.04
N ASN A 89 5.27 8.16 1.37
CA ASN A 89 6.71 8.33 1.24
C ASN A 89 7.24 7.95 -0.15
N VAL A 90 6.39 7.56 -1.10
CA VAL A 90 6.79 7.38 -2.50
C VAL A 90 6.80 8.75 -3.19
N PRO A 91 7.86 9.11 -3.92
CA PRO A 91 7.90 10.38 -4.65
C PRO A 91 6.79 10.49 -5.71
N GLY A 92 6.31 11.71 -5.95
CA GLY A 92 5.23 11.97 -6.91
C GLY A 92 3.82 11.62 -6.44
N GLN A 93 3.62 11.26 -5.16
CA GLN A 93 2.27 11.01 -4.62
C GLN A 93 1.36 12.22 -4.72
N SER A 94 0.08 11.97 -5.02
CA SER A 94 -0.95 13.02 -5.03
C SER A 94 -1.10 13.62 -3.62
N LYS A 95 -1.22 14.95 -3.57
CA LYS A 95 -1.50 15.67 -2.32
C LYS A 95 -2.97 15.64 -1.94
N ASN A 96 -3.83 15.20 -2.87
CA ASN A 96 -5.27 15.10 -2.70
C ASN A 96 -5.73 13.69 -2.32
N MET A 97 -4.79 12.79 -2.01
CA MET A 97 -5.09 11.48 -1.45
C MET A 97 -5.90 11.62 -0.16
N PRO A 98 -7.02 10.89 -0.01
CA PRO A 98 -7.78 10.92 1.24
C PRO A 98 -7.04 10.26 2.39
N ASP A 99 -7.24 10.79 3.59
CA ASP A 99 -6.79 10.16 4.83
C ASP A 99 -7.89 9.25 5.39
N PHE A 100 -7.64 7.94 5.31
CA PHE A 100 -8.53 6.91 5.86
C PHE A 100 -8.15 6.46 7.28
N SER A 101 -7.20 7.12 7.94
CA SER A 101 -6.73 6.75 9.29
C SER A 101 -7.82 6.80 10.37
N ASN A 102 -8.89 7.55 10.14
CA ASN A 102 -10.04 7.68 11.04
C ASN A 102 -11.21 6.76 10.65
N GLU A 103 -11.10 5.94 9.60
CA GLU A 103 -12.12 4.93 9.31
C GLU A 103 -12.15 3.86 10.40
N SER A 104 -13.34 3.35 10.70
CA SER A 104 -13.47 2.30 11.71
C SER A 104 -12.83 1.01 11.22
N TYR A 105 -12.36 0.20 12.16
CA TYR A 105 -11.79 -1.11 11.86
C TYR A 105 -12.75 -1.96 11.01
N GLU A 106 -14.05 -1.95 11.33
CA GLU A 106 -15.07 -2.73 10.62
C GLU A 106 -15.21 -2.30 9.16
N LYS A 107 -15.09 -1.00 8.86
CA LYS A 107 -15.13 -0.49 7.48
C LYS A 107 -13.89 -0.86 6.68
N MET A 108 -12.72 -0.84 7.32
CA MET A 108 -11.48 -1.30 6.68
C MET A 108 -11.48 -2.82 6.46
N GLU A 109 -12.03 -3.60 7.39
CA GLU A 109 -12.22 -5.04 7.24
C GLU A 109 -13.22 -5.37 6.12
N GLU A 110 -14.31 -4.60 5.99
CA GLU A 110 -15.25 -4.74 4.88
C GLU A 110 -14.58 -4.47 3.52
N LEU A 111 -13.84 -3.37 3.41
CA LEU A 111 -13.09 -3.02 2.19
C LEU A 111 -12.12 -4.15 1.80
N SER A 112 -11.31 -4.60 2.75
CA SER A 112 -10.35 -5.70 2.55
C SER A 112 -11.06 -6.98 2.09
N ARG A 113 -12.21 -7.32 2.68
CA ARG A 113 -13.00 -8.48 2.28
C ARG A 113 -13.55 -8.35 0.86
N ILE A 114 -14.02 -7.17 0.46
CA ILE A 114 -14.55 -6.92 -0.89
C ILE A 114 -13.45 -7.11 -1.93
N ALA A 115 -12.27 -6.54 -1.70
CA ALA A 115 -11.14 -6.67 -2.61
C ALA A 115 -10.66 -8.12 -2.74
N ASN A 116 -10.43 -8.82 -1.61
CA ASN A 116 -10.00 -10.21 -1.63
C ASN A 116 -11.04 -11.12 -2.31
N ASN A 117 -12.33 -10.92 -2.02
CA ASN A 117 -13.39 -11.69 -2.68
C ASN A 117 -13.40 -11.44 -4.19
N TYR A 118 -13.16 -10.22 -4.65
CA TYR A 118 -13.08 -9.91 -6.08
C TYR A 118 -11.88 -10.59 -6.75
N ILE A 119 -10.72 -10.56 -6.11
CA ILE A 119 -9.50 -11.22 -6.60
C ILE A 119 -9.70 -12.74 -6.72
N GLU A 120 -10.27 -13.37 -5.68
CA GLU A 120 -10.49 -14.83 -5.67
C GLU A 120 -11.63 -15.23 -6.63
N ASN A 121 -12.77 -14.54 -6.58
CA ASN A 121 -13.99 -15.01 -7.23
C ASN A 121 -14.21 -14.42 -8.62
N GLU A 122 -13.78 -13.19 -8.90
CA GLU A 122 -13.94 -12.58 -10.23
C GLU A 122 -12.67 -12.78 -11.06
N LEU A 123 -11.49 -12.47 -10.50
CA LEU A 123 -10.21 -12.61 -11.20
C LEU A 123 -9.65 -14.03 -11.21
N LYS A 124 -10.18 -14.92 -10.36
CA LYS A 124 -9.75 -16.33 -10.25
C LYS A 124 -8.25 -16.48 -9.93
N ILE A 125 -7.66 -15.49 -9.26
CA ILE A 125 -6.28 -15.55 -8.81
C ILE A 125 -6.26 -16.38 -7.51
N PRO A 126 -5.43 -17.43 -7.41
CA PRO A 126 -5.40 -18.28 -6.23
C PRO A 126 -4.68 -17.60 -5.05
N GLU A 127 -5.14 -17.87 -3.83
CA GLU A 127 -4.46 -17.43 -2.61
C GLU A 127 -3.04 -18.02 -2.54
N LYS A 128 -2.09 -17.21 -2.07
CA LYS A 128 -0.73 -17.67 -1.77
C LYS A 128 -0.59 -17.98 -0.27
N PRO A 129 0.17 -19.01 0.13
CA PRO A 129 0.10 -19.58 1.48
C PRO A 129 0.53 -18.66 2.62
N VAL A 130 1.39 -17.67 2.33
CA VAL A 130 2.00 -16.79 3.34
C VAL A 130 1.51 -15.35 3.18
N TYR A 131 1.19 -14.93 1.96
CA TYR A 131 0.79 -13.56 1.66
C TYR A 131 -0.39 -13.59 0.71
N ILE A 132 -1.60 -13.51 1.24
CA ILE A 132 -2.82 -13.58 0.43
C ILE A 132 -2.85 -12.39 -0.53
N HIS A 133 -2.64 -12.69 -1.81
CA HIS A 133 -2.57 -11.76 -2.96
C HIS A 133 -1.64 -10.55 -2.82
N ASN A 134 -0.83 -10.48 -1.75
CA ASN A 134 -0.03 -9.31 -1.34
C ASN A 134 -0.76 -7.96 -1.48
N VAL A 135 -2.04 -7.94 -1.08
CA VAL A 135 -2.91 -6.78 -1.20
C VAL A 135 -2.47 -5.67 -0.24
N SER A 136 -2.40 -4.44 -0.73
CA SER A 136 -2.25 -3.24 0.11
C SER A 136 -2.87 -2.02 -0.55
N GLN A 137 -2.96 -0.92 0.21
CA GLN A 137 -3.18 0.40 -0.37
C GLN A 137 -2.18 0.66 -1.52
N CYS A 138 -2.65 1.26 -2.61
CA CYS A 138 -1.83 1.59 -3.77
C CYS A 138 -0.69 2.55 -3.41
N MET A 139 0.54 2.16 -3.71
CA MET A 139 1.73 2.97 -3.54
C MET A 139 2.20 3.62 -4.85
N ASP A 140 1.58 3.31 -5.99
CA ASP A 140 2.01 3.81 -7.29
C ASP A 140 1.47 5.25 -7.52
N PRO A 141 2.34 6.27 -7.55
CA PRO A 141 1.91 7.65 -7.74
C PRO A 141 1.18 7.86 -9.07
N ARG A 142 1.46 7.04 -10.10
CA ARG A 142 0.81 7.13 -11.41
C ARG A 142 -0.67 6.74 -11.34
N MET A 143 -1.03 5.83 -10.43
CA MET A 143 -2.42 5.48 -10.16
C MET A 143 -3.07 6.49 -9.22
N ASN A 144 -2.35 6.93 -8.18
CA ASN A 144 -2.86 7.93 -7.23
C ASN A 144 -3.03 9.32 -7.86
N ALA A 145 -2.53 9.57 -9.07
CA ALA A 145 -2.87 10.74 -9.87
C ALA A 145 -4.38 10.89 -10.13
N ILE A 146 -5.17 9.81 -10.00
CA ILE A 146 -6.65 9.88 -10.06
C ILE A 146 -7.24 10.92 -9.11
N TYR A 147 -6.60 11.17 -7.96
CA TYR A 147 -7.08 12.12 -6.96
C TYR A 147 -6.81 13.58 -7.36
N ASP A 148 -5.94 13.81 -8.34
CA ASP A 148 -5.61 15.13 -8.89
C ASP A 148 -6.39 15.41 -10.19
N ASP A 149 -6.69 14.37 -10.97
CA ASP A 149 -7.42 14.50 -12.23
C ASP A 149 -8.90 14.89 -11.98
N GLU A 150 -9.38 15.91 -12.70
CA GLU A 150 -10.76 16.39 -12.58
C GLU A 150 -11.77 15.32 -13.01
N ASP A 151 -11.49 14.62 -14.11
CA ASP A 151 -12.38 13.60 -14.69
C ASP A 151 -12.39 12.26 -13.94
N LYS A 152 -11.30 11.95 -13.19
CA LYS A 152 -11.08 10.73 -12.42
C LYS A 152 -11.16 9.42 -13.22
N GLY A 153 -11.07 9.49 -14.55
CA GLY A 153 -11.20 8.36 -15.46
C GLY A 153 -12.41 7.48 -15.14
N VAL A 154 -12.17 6.18 -14.93
CA VAL A 154 -13.24 5.20 -14.61
C VAL A 154 -14.02 5.51 -13.32
N ALA A 155 -13.47 6.34 -12.43
CA ALA A 155 -14.13 6.79 -11.20
C ALA A 155 -14.81 8.18 -11.35
N SER A 156 -15.14 8.58 -12.57
CA SER A 156 -15.82 9.85 -12.83
C SER A 156 -17.11 9.98 -12.01
N GLY A 157 -17.30 11.14 -11.38
CA GLY A 157 -18.47 11.43 -10.55
C GLY A 157 -18.33 11.07 -9.05
N TYR A 158 -17.22 10.46 -8.64
CA TYR A 158 -16.93 10.20 -7.23
C TYR A 158 -15.99 11.27 -6.64
N ASP A 159 -16.25 11.66 -5.39
CA ASP A 159 -15.33 12.48 -4.60
C ASP A 159 -14.12 11.64 -4.15
N ASN A 160 -12.99 12.29 -3.86
CA ASN A 160 -11.76 11.60 -3.47
C ASN A 160 -11.98 10.69 -2.25
N GLU A 161 -12.72 11.14 -1.22
CA GLU A 161 -13.02 10.37 0.01
C GLU A 161 -13.88 9.11 -0.23
N ASN A 162 -14.39 8.97 -1.45
CA ASN A 162 -15.22 7.88 -1.91
C ASN A 162 -14.52 7.01 -2.97
N ILE A 163 -13.22 7.21 -3.19
CA ILE A 163 -12.36 6.41 -4.05
C ILE A 163 -11.25 5.80 -3.19
N TYR A 164 -11.02 4.50 -3.36
CA TYR A 164 -9.91 3.79 -2.74
C TYR A 164 -9.24 2.89 -3.77
N ILE A 165 -7.90 2.87 -3.77
CA ILE A 165 -7.13 2.05 -4.70
C ILE A 165 -6.31 1.04 -3.90
N GLU A 166 -6.46 -0.23 -4.25
CA GLU A 166 -5.57 -1.29 -3.79
C GLU A 166 -4.64 -1.75 -4.90
N GLU A 167 -3.43 -2.10 -4.54
CA GLU A 167 -2.54 -2.89 -5.39
C GLU A 167 -2.59 -4.35 -4.93
N TYR A 168 -2.53 -5.28 -5.88
CA TYR A 168 -2.45 -6.71 -5.62
C TYR A 168 -1.40 -7.34 -6.54
N GLU A 169 -0.76 -8.41 -6.07
CA GLU A 169 0.12 -9.23 -6.89
C GLU A 169 -0.74 -10.19 -7.72
N THR A 170 -0.51 -10.19 -9.03
CA THR A 170 -1.22 -11.04 -9.98
C THR A 170 -0.81 -12.52 -9.84
N GLU A 171 -1.36 -13.37 -10.69
CA GLU A 171 -0.91 -14.76 -10.86
C GLU A 171 0.59 -14.89 -11.19
N LYS A 172 1.19 -13.85 -11.79
CA LYS A 172 2.63 -13.78 -12.06
C LYS A 172 3.34 -13.14 -10.87
N GLU A 173 4.34 -13.86 -10.36
CA GLU A 173 5.17 -13.37 -9.25
C GLU A 173 5.82 -12.02 -9.58
N ASP A 174 5.81 -11.11 -8.61
CA ASP A 174 6.31 -9.74 -8.69
C ASP A 174 5.64 -8.84 -9.74
N VAL A 175 4.54 -9.27 -10.34
CA VAL A 175 3.71 -8.46 -11.24
C VAL A 175 2.47 -7.99 -10.50
N TYR A 176 2.25 -6.68 -10.49
CA TYR A 176 1.15 -6.04 -9.74
C TYR A 176 0.14 -5.41 -10.70
N SER A 177 -1.10 -5.35 -10.26
CA SER A 177 -2.21 -4.62 -10.87
C SER A 177 -3.00 -3.92 -9.78
N TYR A 178 -3.97 -3.09 -10.16
CA TYR A 178 -4.70 -2.24 -9.23
C TYR A 178 -6.20 -2.52 -9.26
N LEU A 179 -6.85 -2.44 -8.11
CA LEU A 179 -8.30 -2.39 -7.98
C LEU A 179 -8.72 -0.98 -7.65
N ILE A 180 -9.75 -0.48 -8.34
CA ILE A 180 -10.39 0.79 -7.99
C ILE A 180 -11.73 0.47 -7.34
N LEU A 181 -11.85 0.86 -6.07
CA LEU A 181 -13.03 0.71 -5.25
C LEU A 181 -13.68 2.07 -5.05
N VAL A 182 -15.01 2.13 -5.15
CA VAL A 182 -15.77 3.35 -4.90
C VAL A 182 -16.95 3.08 -3.97
N ARG A 183 -17.48 4.14 -3.36
CA ARG A 183 -18.73 4.13 -2.59
C ARG A 183 -19.53 5.39 -2.87
N GLU A 184 -20.86 5.33 -2.79
CA GLU A 184 -21.70 6.52 -3.04
C GLU A 184 -21.61 7.56 -1.90
N SER A 185 -21.32 7.10 -0.67
CA SER A 185 -21.15 7.94 0.51
C SER A 185 -20.40 7.16 1.60
N LYS A 186 -20.01 7.84 2.69
CA LYS A 186 -19.34 7.19 3.84
C LYS A 186 -20.12 6.03 4.46
N ASP A 187 -21.44 6.00 4.31
CA ASP A 187 -22.31 4.96 4.87
C ASP A 187 -22.68 3.89 3.83
N SER A 188 -22.24 4.06 2.58
CA SER A 188 -22.46 3.09 1.51
C SER A 188 -21.35 2.03 1.49
N PRO A 189 -21.67 0.79 1.12
CA PRO A 189 -20.66 -0.24 0.95
C PRO A 189 -19.72 0.12 -0.21
N TRP A 190 -18.47 -0.33 -0.10
CA TRP A 190 -17.52 -0.26 -1.20
C TRP A 190 -17.92 -1.23 -2.32
N LYS A 191 -17.54 -0.90 -3.56
CA LYS A 191 -17.65 -1.79 -4.72
C LYS A 191 -16.41 -1.63 -5.61
N VAL A 192 -15.90 -2.74 -6.13
CA VAL A 192 -14.88 -2.70 -7.18
C VAL A 192 -15.55 -2.29 -8.48
N ILE A 193 -15.00 -1.28 -9.17
CA ILE A 193 -15.51 -0.81 -10.46
C ILE A 193 -14.52 -1.02 -11.61
N HIS A 194 -13.24 -1.25 -11.30
CA HIS A 194 -12.19 -1.40 -12.32
C HIS A 194 -11.00 -2.20 -11.78
N HIS A 195 -10.28 -2.89 -12.67
CA HIS A 195 -9.08 -3.65 -12.31
C HIS A 195 -7.97 -3.61 -13.39
N GLU A 196 -7.13 -2.59 -13.50
CA GLU A 196 -6.03 -2.62 -14.49
C GLU A 196 -4.82 -1.81 -14.02
N ASN A 197 -3.81 -1.69 -14.89
CA ASN A 197 -2.59 -0.91 -14.67
C ASN A 197 -2.79 0.60 -14.92
N SER A 198 -4.02 1.04 -15.18
CA SER A 198 -4.42 2.42 -15.44
C SER A 198 -5.86 2.65 -14.97
N TYR A 199 -6.14 3.85 -14.44
CA TYR A 199 -7.51 4.31 -14.18
C TYR A 199 -8.13 5.07 -15.36
N LYS A 200 -7.32 5.37 -16.38
CA LYS A 200 -7.76 5.99 -17.63
C LYS A 200 -8.30 4.89 -18.55
N GLU A 201 -9.45 5.14 -19.17
CA GLU A 201 -10.10 4.27 -20.17
C GLU A 201 -9.27 4.09 -21.45
#